data_AF-A0A445HEN8-F1
#
_entry.id   AF-A0A445HEN8-F1
#
_cell.length_a   1.000
_cell.length_b   1.000
_cell.length_c   1.000
_cell.angle_alpha   90.00
_cell.angle_beta   90.00
_cell.angle_gamma   90.00
#
_symmetry.space_group_name_H-M   'P 1'
#
loop_
_entity.id
_entity.type
_entity.pdbx_description
1 polymer ?
#
loop_
_entity_poly.entity_id
_entity_poly.type
_entity_poly.pdbx_seq_one_letter_code
_entity_poly.pdbx_strand_id
1 'polypeptide(L)'
;MAIPSPKIFLLLTFFFSHSIAVKSSNASTTPTLHATFPFPEVSSFNSSKLSISININPNIINTLLQSLQAAISEATKLSDLLNNAGHNIIENKIGAVQDCRELQQSTLASLKRSLSGIRSQDSRKLVDARTYLSAALTNKDTCLESLDSASGTLKPVLVNSVINSYKDVSDSLSMLPKPERKASKGHKNRRLLWLSTKNRRLLQSNDGGELVVAADGTGNFSTITEAINFAPNNSVGRTVIYVKEGTYEENVEIPSYKTNIVLLGDGKDVTFITGNRSVIDGWTTFRSATLAVSGEGFLARDIAFENKAGPEKHQAVALRVNADFTAFYRCAMYGYQDTLYVHSFRQFYRECEIFGTIDYIFGNAAVVLQASNIITRMPMLGQFTVITAQSRDSPDEDTGISIQNCSILATTDLYSNSGSVKSYLGRPWRVYSRTVFLESYIDQFIDPMGWKEWSGDQGLDTLYYGEYANYGPGSGTDNRVNWAGFHVMDYDSAYNFTVSEFIIGDAWLGSTSFPYDDGI
;
A
#
# COMPACT_ATOMS: atom_id res chain seq x y z
N MET A 1 -37.92 48.59 -18.34
CA MET A 1 -37.89 47.11 -18.44
C MET A 1 -36.45 46.70 -18.65
N ALA A 2 -35.89 45.93 -17.72
CA ALA A 2 -34.52 45.40 -17.82
C ALA A 2 -34.55 43.93 -17.36
N ILE A 3 -33.89 43.05 -18.12
CA ILE A 3 -33.83 41.61 -17.84
C ILE A 3 -32.53 41.35 -17.06
N PRO A 4 -32.57 40.72 -15.88
CA PRO A 4 -31.36 40.41 -15.12
C PRO A 4 -30.72 39.10 -15.61
N SER A 5 -29.40 39.09 -15.68
CA SER A 5 -28.58 37.90 -15.93
C SER A 5 -28.49 37.00 -14.69
N PRO A 6 -28.39 35.67 -14.84
CA PRO A 6 -28.10 34.78 -13.73
C PRO A 6 -26.62 34.87 -13.34
N LYS A 7 -26.32 35.27 -12.11
CA LYS A 7 -24.99 35.13 -11.52
C LYS A 7 -24.87 33.72 -10.93
N ILE A 8 -24.05 32.87 -11.55
CA ILE A 8 -23.66 31.58 -10.97
C ILE A 8 -22.65 31.86 -9.84
N PHE A 9 -23.00 31.42 -8.62
CA PHE A 9 -22.13 31.53 -7.46
C PHE A 9 -21.14 30.36 -7.46
N LEU A 10 -19.86 30.63 -7.75
CA LEU A 10 -18.79 29.66 -7.56
C LEU A 10 -18.44 29.61 -6.06
N LEU A 11 -18.85 28.56 -5.34
CA LEU A 11 -18.30 28.29 -4.01
C LEU A 11 -16.95 27.58 -4.16
N LEU A 12 -15.85 28.33 -4.04
CA LEU A 12 -14.56 27.74 -3.72
C LEU A 12 -14.50 27.42 -2.22
N THR A 13 -14.74 26.16 -1.86
CA THR A 13 -14.48 25.66 -0.51
C THR A 13 -12.99 25.32 -0.34
N PHE A 14 -12.19 26.31 0.06
CA PHE A 14 -10.85 26.07 0.59
C PHE A 14 -10.96 25.40 1.97
N PHE A 15 -10.60 24.13 2.08
CA PHE A 15 -10.34 23.50 3.37
C PHE A 15 -8.95 23.92 3.87
N PHE A 16 -8.91 24.85 4.83
CA PHE A 16 -7.70 25.20 5.57
C PHE A 16 -7.47 24.21 6.72
N SER A 17 -6.55 23.26 6.54
CA SER A 17 -5.99 22.47 7.65
C SER A 17 -5.15 23.36 8.56
N HIS A 18 -5.69 23.69 9.74
CA HIS A 18 -4.96 24.47 10.76
C HIS A 18 -4.02 23.56 11.57
N SER A 19 -2.74 23.54 11.20
CA SER A 19 -1.69 22.87 11.98
C SER A 19 -1.24 23.75 13.16
N ILE A 20 -1.49 23.29 14.39
CA ILE A 20 -1.02 23.96 15.61
C ILE A 20 0.46 23.58 15.85
N ALA A 21 1.38 24.51 15.58
CA ALA A 21 2.79 24.33 15.85
C ALA A 21 3.11 24.52 17.35
N VAL A 22 3.45 23.44 18.05
CA VAL A 22 3.96 23.50 19.43
C VAL A 22 5.49 23.62 19.39
N LYS A 23 6.01 24.79 19.81
CA LYS A 23 7.45 24.97 20.03
C LYS A 23 7.86 24.32 21.35
N SER A 24 8.92 23.51 21.34
CA SER A 24 9.70 23.15 22.52
C SER A 24 11.13 23.65 22.38
N SER A 25 11.78 23.97 23.50
CA SER A 25 13.09 24.63 23.55
C SER A 25 14.19 23.72 24.08
N ASN A 26 15.38 23.84 23.50
CA ASN A 26 16.68 23.22 23.84
C ASN A 26 16.87 22.74 25.30
N ALA A 27 17.44 21.54 25.49
CA ALA A 27 18.90 21.38 25.66
C ALA A 27 19.30 20.05 26.34
N SER A 28 20.22 19.28 25.74
CA SER A 28 21.49 18.79 26.34
C SER A 28 22.19 17.78 25.42
N THR A 29 23.50 17.70 25.52
CA THR A 29 24.41 17.07 24.54
C THR A 29 25.21 15.88 25.10
N THR A 30 25.92 15.20 24.19
CA THR A 30 27.04 14.24 24.37
C THR A 30 26.71 12.73 24.40
N PRO A 31 27.64 11.85 23.96
CA PRO A 31 28.47 11.99 22.75
C PRO A 31 28.49 10.71 21.87
N THR A 32 28.80 10.88 20.59
CA THR A 32 28.98 9.80 19.62
C THR A 32 30.33 9.07 19.78
N LEU A 33 30.33 7.75 19.61
CA LEU A 33 31.54 6.92 19.53
C LEU A 33 31.66 6.30 18.14
N HIS A 34 32.67 6.75 17.38
CA HIS A 34 33.15 6.06 16.18
C HIS A 34 34.13 4.95 16.56
N ALA A 35 34.11 3.84 15.81
CA ALA A 35 35.17 2.85 15.79
C ALA A 35 35.41 2.38 14.34
N THR A 36 36.68 2.24 13.96
CA THR A 36 37.18 1.88 12.62
C THR A 36 38.02 0.60 12.67
N PHE A 37 38.42 0.09 11.49
CA PHE A 37 39.37 -1.01 11.22
C PHE A 37 38.82 -2.46 11.32
N PRO A 38 39.51 -3.50 10.79
CA PRO A 38 39.71 -3.73 9.34
C PRO A 38 39.49 -5.21 8.88
N PHE A 39 39.45 -5.45 7.57
CA PHE A 39 39.56 -6.79 6.91
C PHE A 39 41.05 -7.20 6.72
N PRO A 40 41.45 -8.48 6.45
CA PRO A 40 40.76 -9.57 5.69
C PRO A 40 40.68 -10.91 6.49
N GLU A 41 40.46 -12.15 5.98
CA GLU A 41 40.46 -12.70 4.60
C GLU A 41 39.46 -13.88 4.38
N VAL A 42 39.91 -15.09 3.96
CA VAL A 42 39.08 -16.15 3.33
C VAL A 42 39.33 -17.56 3.91
N SER A 43 38.26 -18.37 4.08
CA SER A 43 38.33 -19.83 3.85
C SER A 43 36.96 -20.53 3.63
N SER A 44 36.94 -21.43 2.64
CA SER A 44 36.04 -22.59 2.39
C SER A 44 34.50 -22.48 2.49
N PHE A 45 33.82 -22.87 1.41
CA PHE A 45 32.38 -23.10 1.33
C PHE A 45 31.88 -24.30 2.15
N ASN A 46 30.69 -24.18 2.74
CA ASN A 46 29.71 -25.27 2.71
C ASN A 46 28.27 -24.71 2.72
N SER A 47 27.39 -25.27 1.89
CA SER A 47 26.04 -24.72 1.66
C SER A 47 25.00 -25.29 2.63
N SER A 48 24.74 -24.57 3.72
CA SER A 48 23.62 -24.90 4.63
C SER A 48 23.15 -23.67 5.41
N LYS A 49 21.87 -23.30 5.25
CA LYS A 49 21.05 -22.42 6.11
C LYS A 49 21.83 -21.36 6.91
N LEU A 50 22.11 -20.20 6.32
CA LEU A 50 22.46 -19.01 7.11
C LEU A 50 21.21 -18.44 7.79
N SER A 51 20.96 -18.86 9.03
CA SER A 51 20.33 -17.98 10.00
C SER A 51 21.33 -16.89 10.36
N ILE A 52 21.11 -15.66 9.88
CA ILE A 52 21.94 -14.52 10.29
C ILE A 52 21.59 -14.23 11.76
N SER A 53 22.54 -14.50 12.66
CA SER A 53 22.44 -14.12 14.07
C SER A 53 22.77 -12.63 14.19
N ILE A 54 21.74 -11.78 14.17
CA ILE A 54 21.91 -10.36 14.47
C ILE A 54 22.21 -10.27 15.97
N ASN A 55 23.45 -9.94 16.33
CA ASN A 55 23.89 -9.85 17.73
C ASN A 55 23.43 -8.51 18.34
N ILE A 56 22.11 -8.37 18.53
CA ILE A 56 21.52 -7.19 19.17
C ILE A 56 21.89 -7.21 20.66
N ASN A 57 22.34 -6.06 21.18
CA ASN A 57 22.62 -5.89 22.60
C ASN A 57 21.39 -6.33 23.44
N PRO A 58 21.53 -7.28 24.39
CA PRO A 58 20.42 -7.81 25.19
C PRO A 58 19.59 -6.71 25.89
N ASN A 59 20.20 -5.59 26.24
CA ASN A 59 19.50 -4.45 26.84
C ASN A 59 18.52 -3.79 25.85
N ILE A 60 18.88 -3.70 24.56
CA ILE A 60 18.00 -3.14 23.50
C ILE A 60 16.80 -4.06 23.28
N ILE A 61 17.01 -5.39 23.23
CA ILE A 61 15.90 -6.35 23.14
C ILE A 61 14.94 -6.21 24.33
N ASN A 62 15.47 -6.06 25.55
CA ASN A 62 14.63 -5.91 26.75
C ASN A 62 13.83 -4.60 26.72
N THR A 63 14.44 -3.46 26.36
CA THR A 63 13.74 -2.17 26.20
C THR A 63 12.67 -2.24 25.12
N LEU A 64 12.98 -2.82 23.95
CA LEU A 64 12.03 -3.03 22.85
C LEU A 64 10.85 -3.90 23.29
N LEU A 65 11.10 -5.01 24.00
CA LEU A 65 10.05 -5.88 24.53
C LEU A 65 9.18 -5.18 25.59
N GLN A 66 9.71 -4.21 26.34
CA GLN A 66 8.95 -3.39 27.28
C GLN A 66 8.08 -2.35 26.55
N SER A 67 8.65 -1.61 25.57
CA SER A 67 7.90 -0.65 24.75
C SER A 67 6.75 -1.34 24.00
N LEU A 68 6.97 -2.49 23.38
CA LEU A 68 5.90 -3.29 22.75
C LEU A 68 4.81 -3.73 23.74
N GLN A 69 5.13 -3.99 25.01
CA GLN A 69 4.13 -4.33 26.02
C GLN A 69 3.31 -3.10 26.44
N ALA A 70 3.95 -1.92 26.53
CA ALA A 70 3.24 -0.65 26.71
C ALA A 70 2.32 -0.34 25.52
N ALA A 71 2.83 -0.47 24.28
CA ALA A 71 2.05 -0.32 23.05
C ALA A 71 0.81 -1.23 23.03
N ILE A 72 0.96 -2.52 23.38
CA ILE A 72 -0.19 -3.46 23.43
C ILE A 72 -1.19 -3.05 24.52
N SER A 73 -0.72 -2.56 25.67
CA SER A 73 -1.56 -2.09 26.77
C SER A 73 -2.39 -0.86 26.36
N GLU A 74 -1.74 0.17 25.82
CA GLU A 74 -2.43 1.39 25.37
C GLU A 74 -3.33 1.11 24.15
N ALA A 75 -2.90 0.26 23.22
CA ALA A 75 -3.72 -0.17 22.09
C ALA A 75 -4.97 -0.94 22.54
N THR A 76 -4.91 -1.67 23.66
CA THR A 76 -6.08 -2.36 24.22
C THR A 76 -7.06 -1.35 24.82
N LYS A 77 -6.57 -0.40 25.64
CA LYS A 77 -7.40 0.69 26.20
C LYS A 77 -8.09 1.52 25.12
N LEU A 78 -7.39 1.81 24.02
CA LEU A 78 -7.95 2.53 22.87
C LEU A 78 -9.04 1.72 22.16
N SER A 79 -8.87 0.41 22.02
CA SER A 79 -9.90 -0.49 21.48
C SER A 79 -11.18 -0.44 22.34
N ASP A 80 -11.03 -0.48 23.67
CA ASP A 80 -12.18 -0.37 24.59
C ASP A 80 -12.87 1.00 24.49
N LEU A 81 -12.11 2.08 24.37
CA LEU A 81 -12.64 3.44 24.19
C LEU A 81 -13.42 3.57 22.87
N LEU A 82 -12.88 3.07 21.75
CA LEU A 82 -13.52 3.09 20.44
C LEU A 82 -14.81 2.26 20.39
N ASN A 83 -14.84 1.12 21.09
CA ASN A 83 -16.05 0.31 21.22
C ASN A 83 -17.16 1.04 21.99
N ASN A 84 -16.81 1.79 23.05
CA ASN A 84 -17.75 2.54 23.88
C ASN A 84 -18.13 3.94 23.35
N ALA A 85 -17.53 4.40 22.25
CA ALA A 85 -17.72 5.77 21.72
C ALA A 85 -19.14 6.08 21.17
N GLY A 86 -19.96 5.05 20.90
CA GLY A 86 -21.09 5.06 19.95
C GLY A 86 -22.30 5.97 20.19
N HIS A 87 -22.25 6.90 21.16
CA HIS A 87 -23.31 7.88 21.42
C HIS A 87 -22.84 9.34 21.46
N ASN A 88 -21.52 9.62 21.53
CA ASN A 88 -20.98 10.97 21.76
C ASN A 88 -20.06 11.48 20.63
N ILE A 89 -20.05 10.78 19.49
CA ILE A 89 -19.38 11.18 18.26
C ILE A 89 -20.38 11.20 17.11
N ILE A 90 -20.32 12.25 16.29
CA ILE A 90 -21.19 12.46 15.13
C ILE A 90 -20.34 12.18 13.89
N GLU A 91 -20.63 11.07 13.23
CA GLU A 91 -19.97 10.64 12.01
C GLU A 91 -20.56 11.39 10.80
N ASN A 92 -19.83 12.38 10.26
CA ASN A 92 -20.24 13.05 9.02
C ASN A 92 -19.89 12.22 7.76
N LYS A 93 -19.14 11.12 7.94
CA LYS A 93 -18.86 10.09 6.93
C LYS A 93 -19.16 8.71 7.49
N ILE A 94 -19.77 7.86 6.67
CA ILE A 94 -20.24 6.51 7.02
C ILE A 94 -19.05 5.65 7.43
N GLY A 95 -19.03 5.26 8.71
CA GLY A 95 -18.08 4.30 9.27
C GLY A 95 -16.72 4.87 9.68
N ALA A 96 -16.59 6.18 9.89
CA ALA A 96 -15.37 6.81 10.38
C ALA A 96 -14.84 6.23 11.72
N VAL A 97 -15.74 5.91 12.67
CA VAL A 97 -15.39 5.25 13.93
C VAL A 97 -15.16 3.75 13.72
N GLN A 98 -15.88 3.15 12.78
CA GLN A 98 -15.73 1.74 12.43
C GLN A 98 -14.37 1.47 11.75
N ASP A 99 -13.85 2.41 10.96
CA ASP A 99 -12.48 2.39 10.42
C ASP A 99 -11.47 2.27 11.56
N CYS A 100 -11.53 3.18 12.54
CA CYS A 100 -10.68 3.12 13.71
C CYS A 100 -10.79 1.79 14.46
N ARG A 101 -11.98 1.19 14.59
CA ARG A 101 -12.14 -0.12 15.26
C ARG A 101 -11.44 -1.24 14.51
N GLU A 102 -11.66 -1.36 13.21
CA GLU A 102 -11.03 -2.40 12.37
C GLU A 102 -9.51 -2.23 12.28
N LEU A 103 -9.05 -1.00 12.06
CA LEU A 103 -7.63 -0.63 12.04
C LEU A 103 -6.97 -0.91 13.41
N GLN A 104 -7.65 -0.62 14.52
CA GLN A 104 -7.15 -0.91 15.86
C GLN A 104 -7.05 -2.41 16.16
N GLN A 105 -8.00 -3.22 15.69
CA GLN A 105 -7.94 -4.68 15.79
C GLN A 105 -6.76 -5.24 14.97
N SER A 106 -6.54 -4.72 13.75
CA SER A 106 -5.39 -5.06 12.91
C SER A 106 -4.06 -4.68 13.57
N THR A 107 -3.98 -3.49 14.19
CA THR A 107 -2.83 -3.07 15.00
C THR A 107 -2.57 -4.03 16.17
N LEU A 108 -3.59 -4.38 16.96
CA LEU A 108 -3.43 -5.29 18.10
C LEU A 108 -2.93 -6.68 17.67
N ALA A 109 -3.36 -7.18 16.52
CA ALA A 109 -2.82 -8.41 15.94
C ALA A 109 -1.34 -8.25 15.54
N SER A 110 -1.02 -7.15 14.85
CA SER A 110 0.34 -6.82 14.39
C SER A 110 1.33 -6.68 15.56
N LEU A 111 0.96 -5.96 16.63
CA LEU A 111 1.79 -5.81 17.83
C LEU A 111 2.04 -7.16 18.54
N LYS A 112 1.02 -8.01 18.67
CA LYS A 112 1.16 -9.35 19.27
C LYS A 112 2.07 -10.26 18.44
N ARG A 113 1.98 -10.17 17.10
CA ARG A 113 2.89 -10.88 16.18
C ARG A 113 4.33 -10.38 16.32
N SER A 114 4.55 -9.06 16.34
CA SER A 114 5.87 -8.45 16.56
C SER A 114 6.50 -8.89 17.88
N LEU A 115 5.73 -8.85 18.98
CA LEU A 115 6.20 -9.31 20.30
C LEU A 115 6.63 -10.79 20.27
N SER A 116 5.86 -11.66 19.61
CA SER A 116 6.20 -13.07 19.42
C SER A 116 7.46 -13.26 18.56
N GLY A 117 7.58 -12.49 17.48
CA GLY A 117 8.73 -12.48 16.58
C GLY A 117 10.03 -12.13 17.31
N ILE A 118 10.04 -10.96 17.98
CA ILE A 118 11.21 -10.43 18.70
C ILE A 118 11.64 -11.36 19.84
N ARG A 119 10.70 -11.94 20.59
CA ARG A 119 11.02 -12.93 21.64
C ARG A 119 11.75 -14.17 21.11
N SER A 120 11.50 -14.55 19.86
CA SER A 120 12.15 -15.72 19.26
C SER A 120 13.54 -15.45 18.66
N GLN A 121 13.94 -14.17 18.54
CA GLN A 121 15.25 -13.72 18.03
C GLN A 121 15.63 -14.25 16.62
N ASP A 122 14.69 -14.81 15.85
CA ASP A 122 14.88 -15.12 14.42
C ASP A 122 14.95 -13.81 13.62
N SER A 123 16.06 -13.57 12.93
CA SER A 123 16.30 -12.37 12.14
C SER A 123 15.22 -12.10 11.09
N ARG A 124 14.59 -13.13 10.51
CA ARG A 124 13.47 -12.94 9.57
C ARG A 124 12.24 -12.37 10.26
N LYS A 125 11.94 -12.84 11.47
CA LYS A 125 10.81 -12.35 12.27
C LYS A 125 11.03 -10.94 12.83
N LEU A 126 12.28 -10.47 12.90
CA LEU A 126 12.58 -9.06 13.18
C LEU A 126 12.24 -8.16 11.98
N VAL A 127 12.47 -8.63 10.76
CA VAL A 127 12.04 -7.92 9.54
C VAL A 127 10.51 -7.91 9.44
N ASP A 128 9.85 -9.04 9.67
CA ASP A 128 8.38 -9.09 9.75
C ASP A 128 7.83 -8.13 10.83
N ALA A 129 8.49 -8.04 11.99
CA ALA A 129 8.09 -7.10 13.04
C ALA A 129 8.18 -5.63 12.58
N ARG A 130 9.14 -5.25 11.72
CA ARG A 130 9.21 -3.91 11.12
C ARG A 130 8.04 -3.65 10.18
N THR A 131 7.69 -4.63 9.33
CA THR A 131 6.50 -4.57 8.46
C THR A 131 5.21 -4.40 9.29
N TYR A 132 5.05 -5.18 10.36
CA TYR A 132 3.88 -5.14 11.25
C TYR A 132 3.76 -3.83 12.03
N LEU A 133 4.87 -3.25 12.49
CA LEU A 133 4.86 -1.95 13.19
C LEU A 133 4.62 -0.78 12.22
N SER A 134 5.17 -0.83 11.00
CA SER A 134 4.87 0.18 9.97
C SER A 134 3.38 0.14 9.59
N ALA A 135 2.82 -1.06 9.40
CA ALA A 135 1.39 -1.22 9.16
C ALA A 135 0.51 -0.69 10.31
N ALA A 136 0.95 -0.84 11.57
CA ALA A 136 0.28 -0.24 12.70
C ALA A 136 0.33 1.30 12.67
N LEU A 137 1.46 1.92 12.31
CA LEU A 137 1.52 3.38 12.16
C LEU A 137 0.60 3.88 11.03
N THR A 138 0.55 3.18 9.88
CA THR A 138 -0.44 3.47 8.83
C THR A 138 -1.88 3.39 9.36
N ASN A 139 -2.21 2.33 10.11
CA ASN A 139 -3.54 2.18 10.72
C ASN A 139 -3.93 3.37 11.62
N LYS A 140 -2.96 3.94 12.36
CA LYS A 140 -3.14 5.16 13.15
C LYS A 140 -3.45 6.37 12.26
N ASP A 141 -2.69 6.59 11.19
CA ASP A 141 -2.91 7.73 10.30
C ASP A 141 -4.27 7.68 9.60
N THR A 142 -4.66 6.52 9.04
CA THR A 142 -5.97 6.37 8.40
C THR A 142 -7.13 6.49 9.41
N CYS A 143 -6.97 6.03 10.65
CA CYS A 143 -7.95 6.29 11.71
C CYS A 143 -8.06 7.79 12.05
N LEU A 144 -6.95 8.52 12.11
CA LEU A 144 -6.97 9.97 12.35
C LEU A 144 -7.64 10.74 11.20
N GLU A 145 -7.41 10.35 9.95
CA GLU A 145 -8.08 10.91 8.77
C GLU A 145 -9.59 10.65 8.79
N SER A 146 -10.01 9.43 9.12
CA SER A 146 -11.43 9.09 9.31
C SER A 146 -12.06 9.92 10.43
N LEU A 147 -11.39 10.05 11.58
CA LEU A 147 -11.85 10.89 12.70
C LEU A 147 -11.84 12.39 12.37
N ASP A 148 -11.02 12.87 11.43
CA ASP A 148 -11.08 14.28 11.06
C ASP A 148 -12.40 14.65 10.39
N SER A 149 -12.97 13.72 9.62
CA SER A 149 -14.32 13.91 9.05
C SER A 149 -15.42 13.98 10.13
N ALA A 150 -15.20 13.44 11.33
CA ALA A 150 -16.20 13.39 12.40
C ALA A 150 -16.30 14.71 13.20
N SER A 151 -17.31 14.79 14.07
CA SER A 151 -17.54 15.93 14.99
C SER A 151 -18.12 15.47 16.34
N GLY A 152 -18.33 16.41 17.26
CA GLY A 152 -18.83 16.14 18.62
C GLY A 152 -17.75 16.22 19.71
N THR A 153 -18.20 16.19 20.97
CA THR A 153 -17.35 16.43 22.15
C THR A 153 -16.30 15.34 22.39
N LEU A 154 -16.53 14.12 21.89
CA LEU A 154 -15.60 12.99 22.05
C LEU A 154 -14.46 12.99 21.01
N LYS A 155 -14.58 13.71 19.87
CA LYS A 155 -13.53 13.73 18.82
C LYS A 155 -12.14 14.12 19.37
N PRO A 156 -11.96 15.22 20.13
CA PRO A 156 -10.65 15.58 20.67
C PRO A 156 -10.08 14.53 21.64
N VAL A 157 -10.94 13.83 22.37
CA VAL A 157 -10.52 12.73 23.28
C VAL A 157 -10.01 11.56 22.46
N LEU A 158 -10.76 11.10 21.46
CA LEU A 158 -10.35 9.99 20.58
C LEU A 158 -9.06 10.31 19.82
N VAL A 159 -8.95 11.50 19.20
CA VAL A 159 -7.74 11.93 18.49
C VAL A 159 -6.53 11.91 19.41
N ASN A 160 -6.63 12.48 20.63
CA ASN A 160 -5.54 12.45 21.59
C ASN A 160 -5.22 11.02 22.08
N SER A 161 -6.22 10.16 22.28
CA SER A 161 -6.00 8.75 22.64
C SER A 161 -5.28 8.00 21.53
N VAL A 162 -5.70 8.15 20.27
CA VAL A 162 -5.02 7.55 19.10
C VAL A 162 -3.56 8.03 19.02
N ILE A 163 -3.30 9.33 19.08
CA ILE A 163 -1.93 9.86 19.02
C ILE A 163 -1.07 9.32 20.17
N ASN A 164 -1.60 9.23 21.39
CA ASN A 164 -0.84 8.76 22.54
C ASN A 164 -0.58 7.25 22.51
N SER A 165 -1.57 6.42 22.15
CA SER A 165 -1.44 4.95 22.15
C SER A 165 -0.46 4.40 21.11
N TYR A 166 -0.07 5.20 20.11
CA TYR A 166 0.87 4.81 19.06
C TYR A 166 2.30 5.36 19.25
N LYS A 167 2.58 6.09 20.35
CA LYS A 167 3.96 6.54 20.67
C LYS A 167 4.92 5.37 20.84
N ASP A 168 4.56 4.42 21.71
CA ASP A 168 5.34 3.20 21.94
C ASP A 168 5.50 2.33 20.68
N VAL A 169 4.56 2.43 19.71
CA VAL A 169 4.65 1.74 18.41
C VAL A 169 5.78 2.35 17.56
N SER A 170 5.85 3.68 17.51
CA SER A 170 6.92 4.42 16.82
C SER A 170 8.28 4.17 17.48
N ASP A 171 8.34 4.27 18.82
CA ASP A 171 9.56 4.02 19.59
C ASP A 171 10.06 2.58 19.35
N SER A 172 9.17 1.59 19.41
CA SER A 172 9.49 0.18 19.11
C SER A 172 10.00 -0.02 17.66
N LEU A 173 9.45 0.69 16.68
CA LEU A 173 9.91 0.61 15.29
C LEU A 173 11.32 1.20 15.12
N SER A 174 11.61 2.34 15.77
CA SER A 174 12.93 2.98 15.73
C SER A 174 14.04 2.12 16.35
N MET A 175 13.70 1.30 17.35
CA MET A 175 14.63 0.39 18.04
C MET A 175 14.93 -0.91 17.27
N LEU A 176 14.11 -1.26 16.26
CA LEU A 176 14.36 -2.45 15.45
C LEU A 176 15.49 -2.20 14.45
N PRO A 177 16.48 -3.12 14.32
CA PRO A 177 17.58 -2.95 13.40
C PRO A 177 17.05 -2.86 11.96
N LYS A 178 17.50 -1.84 11.22
CA LYS A 178 17.19 -1.73 9.79
C LYS A 178 17.81 -2.92 9.05
N PRO A 179 17.13 -3.53 8.07
CA PRO A 179 17.71 -4.59 7.26
C PRO A 179 19.02 -4.13 6.61
N GLU A 180 20.09 -4.91 6.73
CA GLU A 180 21.33 -4.62 6.01
C GLU A 180 21.10 -4.73 4.51
N ARG A 181 20.95 -3.57 3.86
CA ARG A 181 20.94 -3.43 2.40
C ARG A 181 22.28 -3.91 1.86
N LYS A 182 22.29 -5.07 1.20
CA LYS A 182 23.53 -5.66 0.69
C LYS A 182 23.98 -4.91 -0.56
N ALA A 183 25.20 -4.39 -0.53
CA ALA A 183 25.91 -4.08 -1.77
C ALA A 183 25.98 -5.34 -2.64
N SER A 184 25.78 -5.20 -3.94
CA SER A 184 25.64 -6.31 -4.90
C SER A 184 26.78 -7.33 -4.79
N LYS A 185 26.47 -8.55 -4.32
CA LYS A 185 27.41 -9.68 -4.44
C LYS A 185 27.26 -10.25 -5.84
N GLY A 186 28.32 -10.07 -6.64
CA GLY A 186 28.37 -10.31 -8.08
C GLY A 186 27.54 -11.50 -8.59
N HIS A 187 26.80 -11.22 -9.66
CA HIS A 187 25.81 -12.11 -10.28
C HIS A 187 26.26 -13.58 -10.37
N LYS A 188 25.44 -14.47 -9.79
CA LYS A 188 25.28 -15.83 -10.32
C LYS A 188 23.96 -15.88 -11.04
N ASN A 189 24.01 -15.82 -12.38
CA ASN A 189 22.86 -16.02 -13.26
C ASN A 189 22.18 -17.37 -13.00
N ARG A 190 21.24 -17.40 -12.05
CA ARG A 190 20.27 -18.47 -11.91
C ARG A 190 19.18 -18.23 -12.95
N ARG A 191 19.47 -18.58 -14.21
CA ARG A 191 18.42 -18.84 -15.20
C ARG A 191 17.50 -19.92 -14.63
N LEU A 192 16.38 -19.52 -14.06
CA LEU A 192 15.32 -20.44 -13.69
C LEU A 192 14.73 -20.98 -15.00
N LEU A 193 14.84 -22.29 -15.17
CA LEU A 193 14.37 -22.97 -16.37
C LEU A 193 12.84 -22.90 -16.38
N TRP A 194 12.27 -22.18 -17.34
CA TRP A 194 10.82 -22.07 -17.53
C TRP A 194 10.22 -23.46 -17.80
N LEU A 195 9.67 -24.08 -16.76
CA LEU A 195 8.85 -25.28 -16.87
C LEU A 195 7.45 -24.91 -17.36
N SER A 196 7.37 -24.60 -18.65
CA SER A 196 6.11 -24.41 -19.36
C SER A 196 5.27 -25.71 -19.33
N THR A 197 3.95 -25.58 -19.39
CA THR A 197 2.94 -26.65 -19.62
C THR A 197 2.53 -27.61 -18.48
N LYS A 198 2.64 -27.25 -17.18
CA LYS A 198 2.00 -28.09 -16.11
C LYS A 198 1.21 -27.41 -14.98
N ASN A 199 1.09 -26.08 -14.94
CA ASN A 199 0.47 -25.37 -13.79
C ASN A 199 -1.07 -25.29 -13.77
N ARG A 200 -1.80 -26.01 -14.64
CA ARG A 200 -3.27 -26.14 -14.50
C ARG A 200 -3.71 -27.19 -13.45
N ARG A 201 -2.76 -27.89 -12.80
CA ARG A 201 -3.01 -28.98 -11.84
C ARG A 201 -2.57 -28.71 -10.39
N LEU A 202 -2.05 -27.52 -10.08
CA LEU A 202 -1.61 -27.16 -8.71
C LEU A 202 -2.57 -26.22 -7.97
N LEU A 203 -3.71 -25.85 -8.59
CA LEU A 203 -4.82 -25.15 -7.94
C LEU A 203 -5.98 -26.09 -7.52
N GLN A 204 -5.92 -27.37 -7.91
CA GLN A 204 -6.82 -28.41 -7.41
C GLN A 204 -6.18 -29.12 -6.22
N SER A 205 -6.39 -28.59 -5.02
CA SER A 205 -6.13 -29.34 -3.78
C SER A 205 -7.26 -30.33 -3.53
N ASN A 206 -6.97 -31.63 -3.67
CA ASN A 206 -7.89 -32.71 -3.26
C ASN A 206 -8.19 -32.63 -1.76
N ASP A 207 -9.37 -32.13 -1.40
CA ASP A 207 -10.30 -32.66 -0.36
C ASP A 207 -11.48 -31.72 -0.08
N GLY A 208 -11.44 -30.47 -0.57
CA GLY A 208 -12.58 -29.57 -0.65
C GLY A 208 -12.98 -29.35 -2.12
N GLY A 209 -14.28 -29.30 -2.42
CA GLY A 209 -14.76 -28.95 -3.75
C GLY A 209 -14.36 -27.52 -4.13
N GLU A 210 -14.10 -27.30 -5.41
CA GLU A 210 -13.86 -25.97 -5.98
C GLU A 210 -15.09 -25.08 -5.75
N LEU A 211 -14.92 -23.92 -5.10
CA LEU A 211 -16.02 -23.02 -4.78
C LEU A 211 -16.31 -22.16 -6.02
N VAL A 212 -17.36 -22.50 -6.78
CA VAL A 212 -17.72 -21.79 -8.00
C VAL A 212 -18.75 -20.70 -7.72
N VAL A 213 -18.47 -19.48 -8.14
CA VAL A 213 -19.40 -18.34 -8.15
C VAL A 213 -19.85 -18.10 -9.59
N ALA A 214 -21.16 -18.00 -9.81
CA ALA A 214 -21.72 -17.71 -11.13
C ALA A 214 -23.03 -16.93 -11.04
N ALA A 215 -23.07 -15.74 -11.64
CA ALA A 215 -24.26 -14.89 -11.68
C ALA A 215 -25.45 -15.53 -12.44
N ASP A 216 -25.16 -16.51 -13.32
CA ASP A 216 -26.16 -17.30 -14.07
C ASP A 216 -26.81 -18.44 -13.26
N GLY A 217 -26.38 -18.65 -12.00
CA GLY A 217 -26.86 -19.72 -11.13
C GLY A 217 -26.28 -21.11 -11.43
N THR A 218 -25.28 -21.23 -12.30
CA THR A 218 -24.60 -22.51 -12.62
C THR A 218 -23.49 -22.89 -11.63
N GLY A 219 -23.13 -22.00 -10.71
CA GLY A 219 -22.13 -22.20 -9.67
C GLY A 219 -22.72 -22.73 -8.35
N ASN A 220 -21.88 -22.83 -7.32
CA ASN A 220 -22.31 -23.11 -5.95
C ASN A 220 -22.93 -21.87 -5.27
N PHE A 221 -22.50 -20.67 -5.68
CA PHE A 221 -22.93 -19.39 -5.13
C PHE A 221 -23.31 -18.41 -6.24
N SER A 222 -24.21 -17.48 -5.92
CA SER A 222 -24.63 -16.42 -6.83
C SER A 222 -23.76 -15.17 -6.71
N THR A 223 -23.18 -14.95 -5.53
CA THR A 223 -22.31 -13.81 -5.20
C THR A 223 -20.96 -14.27 -4.66
N ILE A 224 -19.97 -13.39 -4.78
CA ILE A 224 -18.62 -13.60 -4.25
C ILE A 224 -18.65 -13.53 -2.72
N THR A 225 -19.44 -12.61 -2.15
CA THR A 225 -19.64 -12.48 -0.70
C THR A 225 -20.18 -13.77 -0.06
N GLU A 226 -21.10 -14.50 -0.70
CA GLU A 226 -21.57 -15.82 -0.22
C GLU A 226 -20.43 -16.86 -0.16
N ALA A 227 -19.62 -16.97 -1.22
CA ALA A 227 -18.49 -17.89 -1.27
C ALA A 227 -17.41 -17.55 -0.23
N ILE A 228 -17.12 -16.25 -0.05
CA ILE A 228 -16.22 -15.77 1.01
C ILE A 228 -16.77 -16.11 2.39
N ASN A 229 -18.06 -15.90 2.65
CA ASN A 229 -18.68 -16.25 3.92
C ASN A 229 -18.61 -17.75 4.21
N PHE A 230 -18.79 -18.60 3.19
CA PHE A 230 -18.66 -20.06 3.30
C PHE A 230 -17.21 -20.56 3.54
N ALA A 231 -16.21 -19.88 2.98
CA ALA A 231 -14.80 -20.30 3.07
C ALA A 231 -14.31 -20.48 4.53
N PRO A 232 -13.40 -21.43 4.83
CA PRO A 232 -12.92 -21.67 6.18
C PRO A 232 -12.16 -20.47 6.78
N ASN A 233 -12.44 -20.16 8.04
CA ASN A 233 -11.72 -19.12 8.79
C ASN A 233 -10.34 -19.60 9.23
N ASN A 234 -9.34 -18.73 9.15
CA ASN A 234 -7.94 -18.95 9.54
C ASN A 234 -7.31 -20.20 8.86
N SER A 235 -7.70 -20.47 7.62
CA SER A 235 -7.18 -21.60 6.86
C SER A 235 -5.67 -21.45 6.61
N VAL A 236 -4.93 -22.53 6.89
CA VAL A 236 -3.50 -22.66 6.55
C VAL A 236 -3.31 -23.06 5.08
N GLY A 237 -4.30 -23.76 4.50
CA GLY A 237 -4.34 -24.08 3.08
C GLY A 237 -5.06 -23.02 2.26
N ARG A 238 -4.80 -22.98 0.95
CA ARG A 238 -5.53 -22.09 0.04
C ARG A 238 -6.97 -22.53 -0.14
N THR A 239 -7.89 -21.57 -0.10
CA THR A 239 -9.27 -21.77 -0.56
C THR A 239 -9.43 -21.05 -1.89
N VAL A 240 -9.60 -21.81 -2.98
CA VAL A 240 -9.81 -21.26 -4.32
C VAL A 240 -11.30 -21.04 -4.54
N ILE A 241 -11.65 -19.81 -4.89
CA ILE A 241 -12.97 -19.39 -5.34
C ILE A 241 -12.84 -19.02 -6.81
N TYR A 242 -13.45 -19.84 -7.67
CA TYR A 242 -13.49 -19.62 -9.10
C TYR A 242 -14.73 -18.79 -9.45
N VAL A 243 -14.52 -17.62 -10.04
CA VAL A 243 -15.57 -16.64 -10.36
C VAL A 243 -15.74 -16.64 -11.88
N LYS A 244 -16.87 -17.18 -12.36
CA LYS A 244 -17.15 -17.21 -13.80
C LYS A 244 -17.33 -15.80 -14.38
N GLU A 245 -17.18 -15.67 -15.70
CA GLU A 245 -17.51 -14.44 -16.44
C GLU A 245 -18.86 -13.81 -16.02
N GLY A 246 -18.89 -12.48 -15.98
CA GLY A 246 -20.03 -11.71 -15.49
C GLY A 246 -19.63 -10.46 -14.70
N THR A 247 -20.63 -9.63 -14.41
CA THR A 247 -20.50 -8.41 -13.61
C THR A 247 -21.21 -8.61 -12.27
N TYR A 248 -20.43 -8.59 -11.19
CA TYR A 248 -20.87 -8.79 -9.82
C TYR A 248 -20.95 -7.42 -9.12
N GLU A 249 -22.17 -6.89 -9.00
CA GLU A 249 -22.44 -5.58 -8.37
C GLU A 249 -22.47 -5.69 -6.84
N GLU A 250 -21.32 -5.85 -6.21
CA GLU A 250 -21.18 -6.01 -4.76
C GLU A 250 -19.90 -5.34 -4.21
N ASN A 251 -19.98 -4.77 -3.01
CA ASN A 251 -18.81 -4.35 -2.24
C ASN A 251 -18.32 -5.54 -1.40
N VAL A 252 -17.26 -6.20 -1.84
CA VAL A 252 -16.70 -7.42 -1.23
C VAL A 252 -15.67 -7.08 -0.16
N GLU A 253 -15.73 -7.76 0.98
CA GLU A 253 -14.71 -7.69 2.01
C GLU A 253 -14.10 -9.07 2.28
N ILE A 254 -12.77 -9.14 2.30
CA ILE A 254 -11.98 -10.29 2.74
C ILE A 254 -11.47 -9.93 4.16
N PRO A 255 -12.22 -10.25 5.23
CA PRO A 255 -11.84 -9.86 6.58
C PRO A 255 -10.56 -10.60 7.03
N SER A 256 -9.89 -10.07 8.05
CA SER A 256 -8.57 -10.56 8.50
C SER A 256 -8.51 -12.03 8.92
N TYR A 257 -9.66 -12.62 9.29
CA TYR A 257 -9.79 -14.04 9.62
C TYR A 257 -10.07 -14.95 8.41
N LYS A 258 -10.17 -14.43 7.18
CA LYS A 258 -10.29 -15.20 5.93
C LYS A 258 -8.93 -15.23 5.21
N THR A 259 -8.00 -15.98 5.77
CA THR A 259 -6.62 -16.13 5.26
C THR A 259 -6.54 -17.08 4.06
N ASN A 260 -5.54 -16.86 3.19
CA ASN A 260 -5.23 -17.73 2.04
C ASN A 260 -6.39 -17.93 1.04
N ILE A 261 -7.26 -16.93 0.89
CA ILE A 261 -8.28 -16.90 -0.17
C ILE A 261 -7.61 -16.65 -1.53
N VAL A 262 -8.05 -17.36 -2.56
CA VAL A 262 -7.66 -17.11 -3.96
C VAL A 262 -8.92 -16.81 -4.77
N LEU A 263 -9.02 -15.62 -5.36
CA LEU A 263 -10.01 -15.33 -6.40
C LEU A 263 -9.42 -15.61 -7.78
N LEU A 264 -10.08 -16.47 -8.56
CA LEU A 264 -9.68 -16.80 -9.92
C LEU A 264 -10.84 -16.49 -10.87
N GLY A 265 -10.68 -15.49 -11.74
CA GLY A 265 -11.68 -15.18 -12.78
C GLY A 265 -11.47 -15.95 -14.08
N ASP A 266 -12.42 -15.82 -15.01
CA ASP A 266 -12.30 -16.32 -16.40
C ASP A 266 -11.41 -15.41 -17.27
N GLY A 267 -11.24 -14.15 -16.87
CA GLY A 267 -10.42 -13.14 -17.56
C GLY A 267 -10.73 -11.75 -17.03
N LYS A 268 -9.70 -10.89 -16.90
CA LYS A 268 -9.88 -9.50 -16.43
C LYS A 268 -10.84 -8.69 -17.30
N ASP A 269 -10.99 -9.06 -18.56
CA ASP A 269 -11.84 -8.37 -19.53
C ASP A 269 -13.30 -8.89 -19.55
N VAL A 270 -13.63 -9.92 -18.74
CA VAL A 270 -14.96 -10.56 -18.69
C VAL A 270 -15.50 -10.85 -17.28
N THR A 271 -14.65 -10.87 -16.25
CA THR A 271 -15.04 -11.09 -14.84
C THR A 271 -14.81 -9.80 -14.05
N PHE A 272 -15.88 -9.13 -13.59
CA PHE A 272 -15.82 -7.83 -12.92
C PHE A 272 -16.49 -7.85 -11.55
N ILE A 273 -15.81 -7.35 -10.52
CA ILE A 273 -16.44 -6.90 -9.28
C ILE A 273 -16.61 -5.38 -9.38
N THR A 274 -17.84 -4.86 -9.32
CA THR A 274 -18.12 -3.42 -9.49
C THR A 274 -18.90 -2.83 -8.32
N GLY A 275 -18.55 -1.61 -7.94
CA GLY A 275 -19.17 -0.83 -6.86
C GLY A 275 -19.07 0.66 -7.15
N ASN A 276 -19.73 1.50 -6.36
CA ASN A 276 -19.82 2.95 -6.63
C ASN A 276 -19.79 3.82 -5.36
N ARG A 277 -19.25 3.31 -4.25
CA ARG A 277 -19.11 4.09 -3.02
C ARG A 277 -18.05 5.17 -3.21
N SER A 278 -18.30 6.36 -2.66
CA SER A 278 -17.43 7.53 -2.82
C SER A 278 -17.45 8.45 -1.60
N VAL A 279 -16.44 9.31 -1.48
CA VAL A 279 -16.41 10.35 -0.44
C VAL A 279 -17.52 11.38 -0.62
N ILE A 280 -17.90 11.74 -1.86
CA ILE A 280 -19.04 12.64 -2.10
C ILE A 280 -20.36 12.03 -1.60
N ASP A 281 -20.56 10.73 -1.81
CA ASP A 281 -21.76 10.00 -1.35
C ASP A 281 -21.70 9.61 0.14
N GLY A 282 -20.77 10.22 0.89
CA GLY A 282 -20.73 10.16 2.35
C GLY A 282 -19.86 9.06 2.93
N TRP A 283 -19.17 8.23 2.14
CA TRP A 283 -18.25 7.23 2.68
C TRP A 283 -16.90 7.83 3.08
N THR A 284 -16.11 7.13 3.91
CA THR A 284 -14.67 7.41 4.01
C THR A 284 -13.95 6.83 2.79
N THR A 285 -12.77 7.35 2.42
CA THR A 285 -11.94 6.75 1.37
C THR A 285 -11.68 5.27 1.67
N PHE A 286 -11.40 4.92 2.92
CA PHE A 286 -11.18 3.53 3.36
C PHE A 286 -12.39 2.60 3.11
N ARG A 287 -13.63 3.05 3.31
CA ARG A 287 -14.85 2.25 3.03
C ARG A 287 -15.43 2.41 1.63
N SER A 288 -14.85 3.28 0.81
CA SER A 288 -15.26 3.45 -0.59
C SER A 288 -14.89 2.25 -1.48
N ALA A 289 -13.99 1.37 -1.02
CA ALA A 289 -13.47 0.21 -1.75
C ALA A 289 -14.56 -0.72 -2.30
N THR A 290 -14.51 -1.04 -3.59
CA THR A 290 -15.29 -2.14 -4.19
C THR A 290 -14.82 -3.50 -3.67
N LEU A 291 -13.51 -3.77 -3.69
CA LEU A 291 -12.92 -4.92 -2.99
C LEU A 291 -11.98 -4.43 -1.88
N ALA A 292 -12.22 -4.89 -0.65
CA ALA A 292 -11.41 -4.63 0.53
C ALA A 292 -10.72 -5.90 1.04
N VAL A 293 -9.38 -5.93 1.06
CA VAL A 293 -8.58 -7.10 1.45
C VAL A 293 -7.83 -6.85 2.76
N SER A 294 -8.31 -7.51 3.82
CA SER A 294 -7.66 -7.58 5.14
C SER A 294 -7.11 -8.98 5.47
N GLY A 295 -7.48 -10.01 4.71
CA GLY A 295 -7.01 -11.39 4.86
C GLY A 295 -5.60 -11.63 4.31
N GLU A 296 -4.69 -12.10 5.15
CA GLU A 296 -3.29 -12.43 4.80
C GLU A 296 -3.21 -13.57 3.77
N GLY A 297 -2.23 -13.48 2.86
CA GLY A 297 -2.00 -14.48 1.82
C GLY A 297 -3.05 -14.50 0.70
N PHE A 298 -3.85 -13.42 0.58
CA PHE A 298 -4.84 -13.27 -0.47
C PHE A 298 -4.18 -13.19 -1.86
N LEU A 299 -4.72 -13.96 -2.80
CA LEU A 299 -4.31 -13.92 -4.21
C LEU A 299 -5.50 -13.60 -5.10
N ALA A 300 -5.30 -12.80 -6.14
CA ALA A 300 -6.28 -12.64 -7.22
C ALA A 300 -5.63 -12.81 -8.58
N ARG A 301 -6.39 -13.38 -9.52
CA ARG A 301 -5.94 -13.62 -10.89
C ARG A 301 -7.07 -13.55 -11.90
N ASP A 302 -6.77 -13.01 -13.08
CA ASP A 302 -7.64 -13.01 -14.26
C ASP A 302 -9.04 -12.40 -13.95
N ILE A 303 -9.09 -11.29 -13.19
CA ILE A 303 -10.32 -10.63 -12.71
C ILE A 303 -10.15 -9.10 -12.61
N ALA A 304 -11.22 -8.34 -12.82
CA ALA A 304 -11.26 -6.89 -12.68
C ALA A 304 -11.99 -6.41 -11.42
N PHE A 305 -11.53 -5.29 -10.87
CA PHE A 305 -12.14 -4.55 -9.78
C PHE A 305 -12.43 -3.12 -10.24
N GLU A 306 -13.67 -2.67 -10.13
CA GLU A 306 -14.11 -1.36 -10.63
C GLU A 306 -14.79 -0.54 -9.53
N ASN A 307 -14.45 0.75 -9.44
CA ASN A 307 -15.32 1.74 -8.84
C ASN A 307 -15.89 2.68 -9.91
N LYS A 308 -17.17 2.50 -10.21
CA LYS A 308 -17.91 3.24 -11.26
C LYS A 308 -18.53 4.55 -10.78
N ALA A 309 -18.07 5.12 -9.65
CA ALA A 309 -18.61 6.36 -9.10
C ALA A 309 -18.43 7.60 -10.02
N GLY A 310 -17.32 7.69 -10.76
CA GLY A 310 -17.00 8.84 -11.63
C GLY A 310 -16.08 9.89 -10.97
N PRO A 311 -15.38 10.73 -11.75
CA PRO A 311 -14.41 11.69 -11.23
C PRO A 311 -15.06 12.85 -10.43
N GLU A 312 -16.33 13.15 -10.69
CA GLU A 312 -17.12 14.14 -9.94
C GLU A 312 -17.45 13.70 -8.52
N LYS A 313 -17.22 12.42 -8.19
CA LYS A 313 -17.42 11.85 -6.85
C LYS A 313 -16.16 11.89 -5.96
N HIS A 314 -15.06 12.43 -6.50
CA HIS A 314 -13.75 12.46 -5.85
C HIS A 314 -13.27 11.06 -5.46
N GLN A 315 -12.72 10.88 -4.25
CA GLN A 315 -12.11 9.62 -3.81
C GLN A 315 -13.12 8.45 -3.86
N ALA A 316 -12.80 7.44 -4.67
CA ALA A 316 -13.65 6.29 -4.92
C ALA A 316 -12.80 5.05 -5.26
N VAL A 317 -12.44 4.28 -4.22
CA VAL A 317 -11.49 3.18 -4.30
C VAL A 317 -12.09 1.97 -5.01
N ALA A 318 -11.35 1.37 -5.96
CA ALA A 318 -11.71 0.09 -6.59
C ALA A 318 -11.17 -1.10 -5.78
N LEU A 319 -9.90 -1.03 -5.38
CA LEU A 319 -9.24 -2.06 -4.58
C LEU A 319 -8.48 -1.43 -3.40
N ARG A 320 -8.75 -1.90 -2.19
CA ARG A 320 -7.95 -1.61 -0.99
C ARG A 320 -7.30 -2.89 -0.46
N VAL A 321 -6.02 -2.81 -0.11
CA VAL A 321 -5.26 -3.92 0.48
C VAL A 321 -4.49 -3.47 1.70
N ASN A 322 -4.81 -4.05 2.86
CA ASN A 322 -4.13 -3.89 4.16
C ASN A 322 -3.80 -5.26 4.76
N ALA A 323 -3.28 -6.15 3.93
CA ALA A 323 -2.95 -7.53 4.25
C ALA A 323 -1.57 -7.89 3.70
N ASP A 324 -0.84 -8.72 4.46
CA ASP A 324 0.52 -9.14 4.11
C ASP A 324 0.53 -10.32 3.12
N PHE A 325 1.63 -10.43 2.37
CA PHE A 325 1.86 -11.46 1.36
C PHE A 325 0.73 -11.58 0.31
N THR A 326 0.22 -10.44 -0.14
CA THR A 326 -0.85 -10.39 -1.16
C THR A 326 -0.30 -10.22 -2.55
N ALA A 327 -0.84 -10.96 -3.53
CA ALA A 327 -0.41 -10.84 -4.92
C ALA A 327 -1.57 -10.85 -5.94
N PHE A 328 -1.39 -10.08 -7.01
CA PHE A 328 -2.35 -9.88 -8.08
C PHE A 328 -1.67 -10.17 -9.42
N TYR A 329 -2.26 -11.05 -10.24
CA TYR A 329 -1.68 -11.45 -11.51
C TYR A 329 -2.71 -11.36 -12.65
N ARG A 330 -2.46 -10.48 -13.63
CA ARG A 330 -3.41 -10.17 -14.71
C ARG A 330 -4.78 -9.75 -14.20
N CYS A 331 -4.77 -8.83 -13.24
CA CYS A 331 -5.99 -8.16 -12.78
C CYS A 331 -6.11 -6.77 -13.42
N ALA A 332 -7.31 -6.22 -13.44
CA ALA A 332 -7.52 -4.82 -13.79
C ALA A 332 -8.15 -4.05 -12.63
N MET A 333 -7.76 -2.77 -12.47
CA MET A 333 -8.26 -1.86 -11.44
C MET A 333 -8.77 -0.60 -12.14
N TYR A 334 -10.09 -0.44 -12.20
CA TYR A 334 -10.76 0.67 -12.90
C TYR A 334 -11.31 1.69 -11.91
N GLY A 335 -10.93 2.96 -12.09
CA GLY A 335 -11.44 4.06 -11.28
C GLY A 335 -11.07 5.42 -11.87
N TYR A 336 -11.09 6.44 -11.02
CA TYR A 336 -10.66 7.81 -11.33
C TYR A 336 -9.72 8.31 -10.23
N GLN A 337 -10.25 8.98 -9.21
CA GLN A 337 -9.46 9.41 -8.07
C GLN A 337 -9.38 8.29 -7.03
N ASP A 338 -8.19 8.04 -6.48
CA ASP A 338 -7.91 7.04 -5.45
C ASP A 338 -8.21 5.57 -5.87
N THR A 339 -7.98 5.17 -7.13
CA THR A 339 -8.37 3.81 -7.62
C THR A 339 -7.80 2.64 -6.80
N LEU A 340 -6.49 2.62 -6.57
CA LEU A 340 -5.76 1.51 -5.93
C LEU A 340 -5.14 1.96 -4.61
N TYR A 341 -5.75 1.55 -3.50
CA TYR A 341 -5.27 1.83 -2.15
C TYR A 341 -4.35 0.69 -1.66
N VAL A 342 -3.06 0.83 -1.96
CA VAL A 342 -1.95 0.02 -1.42
C VAL A 342 -1.68 0.42 0.04
N HIS A 343 -2.65 0.17 0.91
CA HIS A 343 -2.71 0.73 2.27
C HIS A 343 -1.49 0.32 3.13
N SER A 344 -1.28 -0.98 3.38
CA SER A 344 -0.18 -1.44 4.27
C SER A 344 0.29 -2.88 3.99
N PHE A 345 1.37 -3.29 4.66
CA PHE A 345 2.07 -4.59 4.52
C PHE A 345 2.74 -4.82 3.14
N ARG A 346 3.23 -6.04 2.85
CA ARG A 346 3.92 -6.39 1.60
C ARG A 346 2.92 -6.84 0.53
N GLN A 347 3.05 -6.28 -0.68
CA GLN A 347 2.12 -6.51 -1.78
C GLN A 347 2.85 -6.62 -3.13
N PHE A 348 2.29 -7.39 -4.07
CA PHE A 348 2.85 -7.57 -5.41
C PHE A 348 1.78 -7.53 -6.50
N TYR A 349 2.03 -6.81 -7.60
CA TYR A 349 1.10 -6.70 -8.72
C TYR A 349 1.86 -6.97 -10.02
N ARG A 350 1.44 -7.93 -10.85
CA ARG A 350 2.10 -8.26 -12.11
C ARG A 350 1.16 -8.43 -13.29
N GLU A 351 1.56 -7.90 -14.44
CA GLU A 351 0.78 -7.93 -15.70
C GLU A 351 -0.63 -7.36 -15.51
N CYS A 352 -0.76 -6.40 -14.57
CA CYS A 352 -2.01 -5.74 -14.24
C CYS A 352 -2.23 -4.48 -15.08
N GLU A 353 -3.48 -4.02 -15.14
CA GLU A 353 -3.84 -2.73 -15.71
C GLU A 353 -4.48 -1.84 -14.64
N ILE A 354 -3.86 -0.70 -14.33
CA ILE A 354 -4.37 0.22 -13.30
C ILE A 354 -4.74 1.56 -13.94
N PHE A 355 -6.01 1.95 -13.84
CA PHE A 355 -6.57 3.15 -14.45
C PHE A 355 -6.96 4.19 -13.40
N GLY A 356 -6.62 5.47 -13.64
CA GLY A 356 -7.11 6.56 -12.80
C GLY A 356 -6.67 7.96 -13.24
N THR A 357 -6.93 8.96 -12.40
CA THR A 357 -6.68 10.38 -12.66
C THR A 357 -5.79 11.01 -11.60
N ILE A 358 -6.25 11.04 -10.34
CA ILE A 358 -5.58 11.71 -9.21
C ILE A 358 -5.30 10.68 -8.14
N ASP A 359 -4.05 10.65 -7.65
CA ASP A 359 -3.59 9.82 -6.53
C ASP A 359 -3.97 8.33 -6.69
N TYR A 360 -4.02 7.84 -7.92
CA TYR A 360 -4.74 6.58 -8.21
C TYR A 360 -3.96 5.31 -7.85
N ILE A 361 -2.71 5.45 -7.40
CA ILE A 361 -1.94 4.42 -6.67
C ILE A 361 -1.39 5.07 -5.40
N PHE A 362 -2.00 4.80 -4.25
CA PHE A 362 -1.73 5.55 -3.01
C PHE A 362 -1.73 4.68 -1.76
N GLY A 363 -1.08 5.17 -0.69
CA GLY A 363 -0.96 4.48 0.59
C GLY A 363 0.48 4.26 1.05
N ASN A 364 0.64 3.36 2.02
CA ASN A 364 1.89 3.14 2.75
C ASN A 364 2.24 1.63 2.89
N ALA A 365 1.89 0.83 1.89
CA ALA A 365 2.43 -0.53 1.75
C ALA A 365 3.92 -0.52 1.39
N ALA A 366 4.57 -1.68 1.52
CA ALA A 366 5.78 -2.01 0.76
C ALA A 366 5.32 -2.77 -0.49
N VAL A 367 5.26 -2.10 -1.64
CA VAL A 367 4.65 -2.67 -2.86
C VAL A 367 5.59 -2.60 -4.05
N VAL A 368 5.62 -3.69 -4.83
CA VAL A 368 6.19 -3.70 -6.19
C VAL A 368 5.07 -3.95 -7.20
N LEU A 369 4.94 -3.04 -8.18
CA LEU A 369 4.17 -3.23 -9.39
C LEU A 369 5.16 -3.53 -10.51
N GLN A 370 5.01 -4.69 -11.17
CA GLN A 370 5.97 -5.21 -12.14
C GLN A 370 5.29 -5.55 -13.46
N ALA A 371 5.94 -5.29 -14.61
CA ALA A 371 5.44 -5.68 -15.94
C ALA A 371 3.96 -5.28 -16.20
N SER A 372 3.52 -4.15 -15.63
CA SER A 372 2.11 -3.72 -15.60
C SER A 372 1.89 -2.45 -16.41
N ASN A 373 0.67 -2.25 -16.88
CA ASN A 373 0.26 -1.02 -17.56
C ASN A 373 -0.38 -0.08 -16.53
N ILE A 374 0.11 1.16 -16.49
CA ILE A 374 -0.33 2.21 -15.58
C ILE A 374 -0.93 3.31 -16.46
N ILE A 375 -2.27 3.37 -16.54
CA ILE A 375 -3.01 4.12 -17.56
C ILE A 375 -3.70 5.33 -16.94
N THR A 376 -3.18 6.51 -17.26
CA THR A 376 -3.74 7.77 -16.80
C THR A 376 -4.90 8.19 -17.70
N ARG A 377 -6.04 8.52 -17.09
CA ARG A 377 -7.28 8.93 -17.76
C ARG A 377 -7.39 10.46 -17.83
N MET A 378 -8.23 10.97 -18.73
CA MET A 378 -8.62 12.38 -18.73
C MET A 378 -9.34 12.76 -17.41
N PRO A 379 -8.89 13.79 -16.67
CA PRO A 379 -9.55 14.25 -15.45
C PRO A 379 -10.67 15.26 -15.75
N MET A 380 -11.30 15.83 -14.72
CA MET A 380 -12.25 16.93 -14.93
C MET A 380 -11.55 18.19 -15.44
N LEU A 381 -12.33 19.08 -16.08
CA LEU A 381 -11.82 20.36 -16.57
C LEU A 381 -11.16 21.17 -15.44
N GLY A 382 -9.92 21.60 -15.66
CA GLY A 382 -9.13 22.38 -14.69
C GLY A 382 -8.38 21.55 -13.64
N GLN A 383 -8.51 20.22 -13.64
CA GLN A 383 -7.67 19.32 -12.86
C GLN A 383 -6.38 18.95 -13.59
N PHE A 384 -5.42 18.42 -12.83
CA PHE A 384 -4.23 17.72 -13.31
C PHE A 384 -4.40 16.22 -13.04
N THR A 385 -3.46 15.40 -13.52
CA THR A 385 -3.38 13.98 -13.15
C THR A 385 -2.10 13.69 -12.37
N VAL A 386 -2.14 12.70 -11.48
CA VAL A 386 -0.96 12.25 -10.75
C VAL A 386 -1.09 10.78 -10.41
N ILE A 387 -0.04 10.00 -10.68
CA ILE A 387 -0.07 8.54 -10.57
C ILE A 387 0.02 8.11 -9.11
N THR A 388 1.07 8.55 -8.39
CA THR A 388 1.35 8.07 -7.03
C THR A 388 1.16 9.12 -5.93
N ALA A 389 0.59 8.68 -4.80
CA ALA A 389 0.51 9.48 -3.57
C ALA A 389 0.91 8.61 -2.37
N GLN A 390 2.22 8.53 -2.12
CA GLN A 390 2.76 7.64 -1.09
C GLN A 390 2.78 8.35 0.28
N SER A 391 2.33 7.66 1.33
CA SER A 391 2.07 8.24 2.65
C SER A 391 2.97 7.73 3.78
N ARG A 392 4.24 7.49 3.49
CA ARG A 392 5.24 7.22 4.55
C ARG A 392 5.48 8.46 5.41
N ASP A 393 5.25 8.33 6.71
CA ASP A 393 5.27 9.44 7.69
C ASP A 393 6.51 9.39 8.59
N SER A 394 7.27 8.28 8.57
CA SER A 394 8.53 8.10 9.32
C SER A 394 9.67 7.50 8.47
N PRO A 395 10.94 7.91 8.69
CA PRO A 395 12.11 7.33 8.01
C PRO A 395 12.44 5.91 8.49
N ASP A 396 11.81 5.44 9.57
CA ASP A 396 11.96 4.10 10.12
C ASP A 396 10.95 3.10 9.57
N GLU A 397 10.00 3.55 8.72
CA GLU A 397 9.12 2.67 7.97
C GLU A 397 9.81 2.13 6.71
N ASP A 398 9.74 0.81 6.51
CA ASP A 398 10.28 0.11 5.34
C ASP A 398 9.24 -0.03 4.22
N THR A 399 8.47 1.04 4.00
CA THR A 399 7.34 1.14 3.06
C THR A 399 7.65 2.03 1.86
N GLY A 400 6.85 1.96 0.80
CA GLY A 400 7.04 2.71 -0.43
C GLY A 400 6.45 2.02 -1.65
N ILE A 401 6.36 2.74 -2.77
CA ILE A 401 5.84 2.25 -4.04
C ILE A 401 7.00 2.07 -5.02
N SER A 402 7.24 0.84 -5.48
CA SER A 402 8.20 0.53 -6.55
C SER A 402 7.44 0.15 -7.82
N ILE A 403 7.70 0.86 -8.91
CA ILE A 403 7.11 0.62 -10.23
C ILE A 403 8.25 0.18 -11.14
N GLN A 404 8.29 -1.12 -11.47
CA GLN A 404 9.42 -1.76 -12.16
C GLN A 404 8.99 -2.35 -13.50
N ASN A 405 9.72 -2.04 -14.58
CA ASN A 405 9.45 -2.58 -15.92
C ASN A 405 7.97 -2.40 -16.34
N CYS A 406 7.36 -1.27 -15.99
CA CYS A 406 5.97 -0.95 -16.28
C CYS A 406 5.85 -0.04 -17.50
N SER A 407 4.66 0.04 -18.09
CA SER A 407 4.33 1.03 -19.12
C SER A 407 3.45 2.12 -18.54
N ILE A 408 3.96 3.34 -18.49
CA ILE A 408 3.24 4.54 -18.04
C ILE A 408 2.60 5.20 -19.26
N LEU A 409 1.29 5.08 -19.37
CA LEU A 409 0.51 5.38 -20.57
C LEU A 409 -0.63 6.37 -20.27
N ALA A 410 -1.16 7.00 -21.31
CA ALA A 410 -2.36 7.83 -21.25
C ALA A 410 -3.48 7.23 -22.10
N THR A 411 -4.74 7.48 -21.71
CA THR A 411 -5.88 7.29 -22.61
C THR A 411 -5.80 8.28 -23.78
N THR A 412 -6.35 7.92 -24.95
CA THR A 412 -6.21 8.69 -26.20
C THR A 412 -6.68 10.14 -26.09
N ASP A 413 -7.72 10.39 -25.30
CA ASP A 413 -8.25 11.71 -24.99
C ASP A 413 -7.31 12.54 -24.11
N LEU A 414 -6.71 11.96 -23.06
CA LEU A 414 -5.68 12.63 -22.27
C LEU A 414 -4.43 12.91 -23.12
N TYR A 415 -3.93 11.92 -23.87
CA TYR A 415 -2.74 12.09 -24.71
C TYR A 415 -2.91 13.26 -25.70
N SER A 416 -4.07 13.34 -26.36
CA SER A 416 -4.44 14.42 -27.28
C SER A 416 -4.58 15.80 -26.62
N ASN A 417 -4.73 15.85 -25.29
CA ASN A 417 -4.87 17.07 -24.49
C ASN A 417 -3.69 17.31 -23.51
N SER A 418 -2.59 16.57 -23.65
CA SER A 418 -1.40 16.64 -22.78
C SER A 418 -0.74 18.03 -22.71
N GLY A 419 -0.92 18.86 -23.73
CA GLY A 419 -0.50 20.27 -23.71
C GLY A 419 -1.32 21.16 -22.77
N SER A 420 -2.53 20.76 -22.39
CA SER A 420 -3.44 21.52 -21.50
C SER A 420 -3.64 20.85 -20.12
N VAL A 421 -3.57 19.52 -20.05
CA VAL A 421 -3.66 18.75 -18.80
C VAL A 421 -2.26 18.29 -18.36
N LYS A 422 -1.79 18.83 -17.24
CA LYS A 422 -0.52 18.42 -16.64
C LYS A 422 -0.65 17.06 -15.94
N SER A 423 0.35 16.22 -16.09
CA SER A 423 0.37 14.84 -15.58
C SER A 423 1.70 14.55 -14.89
N TYR A 424 1.66 13.90 -13.73
CA TYR A 424 2.84 13.73 -12.86
C TYR A 424 2.99 12.29 -12.35
N LEU A 425 4.23 11.84 -12.16
CA LEU A 425 4.61 10.54 -11.60
C LEU A 425 4.17 10.38 -10.14
N GLY A 426 4.20 11.46 -9.35
CA GLY A 426 3.75 11.41 -7.97
C GLY A 426 3.76 12.74 -7.22
N ARG A 427 3.19 12.72 -6.00
CA ARG A 427 3.23 13.81 -5.03
C ARG A 427 3.25 13.31 -3.57
N PRO A 428 3.93 14.02 -2.63
CA PRO A 428 4.22 13.49 -1.31
C PRO A 428 3.05 13.67 -0.34
N TRP A 429 2.16 12.66 -0.24
CA TRP A 429 1.02 12.71 0.67
C TRP A 429 1.47 12.84 2.14
N ARG A 430 2.63 12.26 2.51
CA ARG A 430 3.30 12.45 3.81
C ARG A 430 4.79 12.79 3.63
N VAL A 431 5.41 13.28 4.71
CA VAL A 431 6.73 13.94 4.67
C VAL A 431 7.89 13.05 4.23
N TYR A 432 7.85 11.74 4.50
CA TYR A 432 8.90 10.79 4.09
C TYR A 432 8.49 9.96 2.86
N SER A 433 7.53 10.45 2.07
CA SER A 433 6.99 9.82 0.86
C SER A 433 8.08 9.15 0.01
N ARG A 434 7.86 7.89 -0.39
CA ARG A 434 8.88 7.09 -1.10
C ARG A 434 8.29 6.34 -2.28
N THR A 435 8.64 6.80 -3.49
CA THR A 435 8.23 6.19 -4.76
C THR A 435 9.44 6.06 -5.68
N VAL A 436 9.57 4.95 -6.40
CA VAL A 436 10.57 4.80 -7.46
C VAL A 436 9.96 4.26 -8.75
N PHE A 437 10.48 4.72 -9.89
CA PHE A 437 10.21 4.19 -11.23
C PHE A 437 11.51 3.62 -11.78
N LEU A 438 11.52 2.30 -12.04
CA LEU A 438 12.68 1.53 -12.47
C LEU A 438 12.39 0.89 -13.83
N GLU A 439 13.30 1.04 -14.79
CA GLU A 439 13.30 0.35 -16.08
C GLU A 439 11.96 0.44 -16.85
N SER A 440 11.19 1.49 -16.61
CA SER A 440 9.82 1.62 -17.09
C SER A 440 9.76 2.50 -18.34
N TYR A 441 8.82 2.18 -19.24
CA TYR A 441 8.46 3.06 -20.35
C TYR A 441 7.64 4.24 -19.81
N ILE A 442 8.10 5.46 -20.05
CA ILE A 442 7.38 6.70 -19.70
C ILE A 442 7.03 7.45 -20.97
N ASP A 443 5.74 7.57 -21.23
CA ASP A 443 5.20 8.23 -22.42
C ASP A 443 5.16 9.77 -22.30
N GLN A 444 4.99 10.47 -23.43
CA GLN A 444 5.29 11.91 -23.54
C GLN A 444 4.36 12.83 -22.73
N PHE A 445 3.21 12.33 -22.27
CA PHE A 445 2.19 13.13 -21.57
C PHE A 445 2.58 13.54 -20.15
N ILE A 446 3.61 12.93 -19.56
CA ILE A 446 4.16 13.33 -18.26
C ILE A 446 4.88 14.68 -18.39
N ASP A 447 4.56 15.61 -17.49
CA ASP A 447 5.19 16.92 -17.48
C ASP A 447 6.71 16.80 -17.21
N PRO A 448 7.58 17.59 -17.86
CA PRO A 448 9.03 17.50 -17.67
C PRO A 448 9.50 17.61 -16.21
N MET A 449 8.77 18.34 -15.35
CA MET A 449 9.03 18.41 -13.91
C MET A 449 8.96 17.02 -13.23
N GLY A 450 8.17 16.09 -13.79
CA GLY A 450 7.96 14.72 -13.35
C GLY A 450 7.09 14.59 -12.10
N TRP A 451 7.37 15.41 -11.08
CA TRP A 451 6.80 15.30 -9.75
C TRP A 451 6.09 16.60 -9.34
N LYS A 452 5.12 16.50 -8.42
CA LYS A 452 4.31 17.64 -7.97
C LYS A 452 4.33 17.80 -6.45
N GLU A 453 4.38 19.03 -5.96
CA GLU A 453 4.26 19.32 -4.53
C GLU A 453 2.89 18.89 -3.98
N TRP A 454 2.84 18.48 -2.72
CA TRP A 454 1.56 18.26 -2.03
C TRP A 454 1.00 19.58 -1.49
N SER A 455 1.80 20.28 -0.67
CA SER A 455 1.46 21.58 -0.10
C SER A 455 2.74 22.31 0.32
N GLY A 456 3.10 23.39 -0.38
CA GLY A 456 4.32 24.15 -0.11
C GLY A 456 5.59 23.31 -0.27
N ASP A 457 6.55 23.52 0.61
CA ASP A 457 7.85 22.82 0.69
C ASP A 457 7.83 21.56 1.58
N GLN A 458 6.67 21.16 2.10
CA GLN A 458 6.52 20.04 3.02
C GLN A 458 7.03 18.72 2.39
N GLY A 459 8.05 18.13 3.04
CA GLY A 459 8.60 16.83 2.67
C GLY A 459 9.58 16.84 1.49
N LEU A 460 9.79 17.96 0.81
CA LEU A 460 10.63 18.00 -0.41
C LEU A 460 12.13 17.74 -0.13
N ASP A 461 12.55 17.85 1.13
CA ASP A 461 13.88 17.56 1.65
C ASP A 461 14.06 16.14 2.22
N THR A 462 12.95 15.45 2.47
CA THR A 462 12.89 14.23 3.30
C THR A 462 12.20 13.04 2.60
N LEU A 463 11.46 13.31 1.53
CA LEU A 463 10.96 12.30 0.58
C LEU A 463 12.11 11.60 -0.16
N TYR A 464 11.80 10.48 -0.82
CA TYR A 464 12.72 9.77 -1.71
C TYR A 464 12.00 9.42 -3.01
N TYR A 465 12.19 10.24 -4.05
CA TYR A 465 11.64 10.04 -5.39
C TYR A 465 12.73 9.69 -6.37
N GLY A 466 12.70 8.45 -6.84
CA GLY A 466 13.77 7.84 -7.61
C GLY A 466 13.37 7.48 -9.04
N GLU A 467 14.24 7.78 -10.00
CA GLU A 467 14.13 7.30 -11.38
C GLU A 467 15.41 6.55 -11.77
N TYR A 468 15.28 5.31 -12.26
CA TYR A 468 16.38 4.45 -12.71
C TYR A 468 16.10 3.85 -14.09
N ALA A 469 16.99 4.05 -15.05
CA ALA A 469 16.97 3.40 -16.38
C ALA A 469 15.62 3.45 -17.14
N ASN A 470 14.76 4.43 -16.83
CA ASN A 470 13.49 4.62 -17.52
C ASN A 470 13.72 5.11 -18.96
N TYR A 471 12.87 4.65 -19.88
CA TYR A 471 12.99 4.94 -21.32
C TYR A 471 11.66 5.47 -21.88
N GLY A 472 11.69 5.96 -23.12
CA GLY A 472 10.53 6.59 -23.76
C GLY A 472 10.57 8.13 -23.69
N PRO A 473 9.65 8.81 -24.39
CA PRO A 473 9.71 10.25 -24.60
C PRO A 473 9.47 11.10 -23.33
N GLY A 474 8.88 10.54 -22.27
CA GLY A 474 8.69 11.22 -20.98
C GLY A 474 9.78 10.94 -19.93
N SER A 475 10.76 10.07 -20.21
CA SER A 475 11.74 9.63 -19.20
C SER A 475 12.94 10.56 -18.99
N GLY A 476 13.06 11.65 -19.78
CA GLY A 476 14.18 12.58 -19.68
C GLY A 476 14.22 13.35 -18.35
N THR A 477 15.33 13.28 -17.63
CA THR A 477 15.46 13.80 -16.25
C THR A 477 15.96 15.26 -16.15
N ASP A 478 16.49 15.84 -17.24
CA ASP A 478 17.19 17.14 -17.22
C ASP A 478 16.34 18.33 -16.75
N ASN A 479 15.02 18.23 -16.82
CA ASN A 479 14.06 19.27 -16.44
C ASN A 479 13.18 18.88 -15.24
N ARG A 480 13.57 17.83 -14.51
CA ARG A 480 12.87 17.40 -13.28
C ARG A 480 13.00 18.46 -12.18
N VAL A 481 12.13 18.32 -11.17
CA VAL A 481 12.18 19.13 -9.95
C VAL A 481 13.56 19.11 -9.27
N ASN A 482 14.02 20.26 -8.79
CA ASN A 482 15.31 20.40 -8.09
C ASN A 482 15.15 20.23 -6.56
N TRP A 483 14.40 19.20 -6.13
CA TRP A 483 14.17 18.90 -4.72
C TRP A 483 15.30 18.02 -4.17
N ALA A 484 15.68 18.17 -2.90
CA ALA A 484 16.76 17.38 -2.31
C ALA A 484 16.40 15.89 -2.17
N GLY A 485 15.11 15.56 -2.05
CA GLY A 485 14.60 14.18 -2.08
C GLY A 485 14.41 13.58 -3.48
N PHE A 486 14.67 14.31 -4.57
CA PHE A 486 14.64 13.76 -5.93
C PHE A 486 16.00 13.17 -6.31
N HIS A 487 15.99 11.98 -6.91
CA HIS A 487 17.19 11.20 -7.21
C HIS A 487 17.11 10.54 -8.59
N VAL A 488 18.07 10.87 -9.47
CA VAL A 488 18.45 9.97 -10.56
C VAL A 488 19.32 8.88 -9.93
N MET A 489 18.85 7.64 -9.94
CA MET A 489 19.41 6.56 -9.13
C MET A 489 20.59 5.86 -9.84
N ASP A 490 21.48 5.27 -9.05
CA ASP A 490 22.43 4.25 -9.52
C ASP A 490 21.87 2.83 -9.34
N TYR A 491 22.60 1.82 -9.87
CA TYR A 491 22.21 0.42 -9.81
C TYR A 491 22.02 -0.06 -8.36
N ASP A 492 22.97 0.22 -7.45
CA ASP A 492 22.91 -0.28 -6.07
C ASP A 492 21.75 0.37 -5.30
N SER A 493 21.43 1.64 -5.55
CA SER A 493 20.24 2.30 -5.01
C SER A 493 18.96 1.65 -5.54
N ALA A 494 18.88 1.42 -6.86
CA ALA A 494 17.71 0.82 -7.53
C ALA A 494 17.45 -0.63 -7.10
N TYR A 495 18.52 -1.41 -6.93
CA TYR A 495 18.43 -2.82 -6.53
C TYR A 495 17.70 -3.02 -5.19
N ASN A 496 17.78 -2.05 -4.26
CA ASN A 496 17.05 -2.07 -2.98
C ASN A 496 15.52 -2.00 -3.10
N PHE A 497 14.99 -1.64 -4.28
CA PHE A 497 13.56 -1.52 -4.56
C PHE A 497 13.01 -2.65 -5.44
N THR A 498 13.83 -3.68 -5.70
CA THR A 498 13.46 -4.89 -6.43
C THR A 498 12.60 -5.84 -5.60
N VAL A 499 12.01 -6.83 -6.25
CA VAL A 499 11.18 -7.85 -5.60
C VAL A 499 11.93 -8.62 -4.50
N SER A 500 13.18 -9.00 -4.74
CA SER A 500 13.98 -9.80 -3.79
C SER A 500 14.40 -9.04 -2.53
N GLU A 501 14.72 -7.74 -2.62
CA GLU A 501 15.18 -6.95 -1.47
C GLU A 501 14.04 -6.16 -0.80
N PHE A 502 13.10 -5.57 -1.55
CA PHE A 502 12.12 -4.64 -1.01
C PHE A 502 10.91 -5.32 -0.34
N ILE A 503 10.40 -6.39 -0.98
CA ILE A 503 9.24 -7.17 -0.49
C ILE A 503 9.61 -8.61 -0.15
N ILE A 504 10.91 -8.95 -0.19
CA ILE A 504 11.46 -10.26 0.17
C ILE A 504 10.78 -11.39 -0.62
N GLY A 505 10.58 -11.17 -1.92
CA GLY A 505 9.74 -11.99 -2.79
C GLY A 505 10.06 -13.49 -2.73
N ASP A 506 11.35 -13.84 -2.71
CA ASP A 506 11.85 -15.22 -2.58
C ASP A 506 11.28 -16.01 -1.39
N ALA A 507 10.88 -15.31 -0.32
CA ALA A 507 10.33 -15.95 0.87
C ALA A 507 8.87 -16.41 0.69
N TRP A 508 8.12 -15.87 -0.28
CA TRP A 508 6.67 -16.08 -0.37
C TRP A 508 6.10 -16.16 -1.80
N LEU A 509 6.59 -15.35 -2.76
CA LEU A 509 6.06 -15.30 -4.13
C LEU A 509 6.21 -16.63 -4.88
N GLY A 510 7.31 -17.35 -4.68
CA GLY A 510 7.50 -18.69 -5.25
C GLY A 510 6.40 -19.70 -4.88
N SER A 511 5.67 -19.47 -3.78
CA SER A 511 4.51 -20.29 -3.42
C SER A 511 3.27 -19.98 -4.25
N THR A 512 3.10 -18.75 -4.76
CA THR A 512 1.88 -18.27 -5.43
C THR A 512 1.67 -18.87 -6.81
N SER A 513 2.75 -19.37 -7.43
CA SER A 513 2.80 -19.77 -8.85
C SER A 513 2.55 -18.65 -9.85
N PHE A 514 2.56 -17.38 -9.41
CA PHE A 514 2.61 -16.23 -10.30
C PHE A 514 4.07 -15.99 -10.74
N PRO A 515 4.31 -15.54 -11.98
CA PRO A 515 5.65 -15.12 -12.39
C PRO A 515 6.07 -13.87 -11.61
N TYR A 516 7.37 -13.71 -11.40
CA TYR A 516 8.01 -12.49 -10.91
C TYR A 516 9.47 -12.48 -11.38
N ASP A 517 10.05 -11.30 -11.51
CA ASP A 517 11.48 -11.12 -11.76
C ASP A 517 12.13 -10.61 -10.47
N ASP A 518 13.15 -11.31 -9.97
CA ASP A 518 13.72 -11.11 -8.62
C ASP A 518 14.40 -9.74 -8.43
N GLY A 519 15.04 -9.24 -9.50
CA GLY A 519 15.91 -8.08 -9.55
C GLY A 519 15.61 -7.16 -10.74
N ILE A 520 16.51 -6.20 -10.96
CA ILE A 520 16.70 -5.45 -12.23
C ILE A 520 17.73 -6.21 -13.09
#